data_AF-A0A382VGP6-F1
#
_entry.id   AF-A0A382VGP6-F1
#
_cell.length_a   1.000
_cell.length_b   1.000
_cell.length_c   1.000
_cell.angle_alpha   90.00
_cell.angle_beta   90.00
_cell.angle_gamma   90.00
#
_symmetry.space_group_name_H-M   'P 1'
#
loop_
_entity.id
_entity.type
_entity.pdbx_description
1 polymer ?
#
loop_
_entity_poly.entity_id
_entity_poly.type
_entity_poly.pdbx_seq_one_letter_code
_entity_poly.pdbx_strand_id
1 'polypeptide(L)'
;MNSRLSFPNIEGTEVLFTDEFQEYLVSLHDLLSDRILEARKERIRTVQMVHENGIHVLELPISEINTTDWQVDSVPDDLKQPGIEISGPAGIA
;
A
#
# COMPACT_ATOMS: atom_id res chain seq x y z
N MET A 1 -18.79 -5.12 -20.24
CA MET A 1 -17.33 -4.85 -20.11
C MET A 1 -17.15 -3.43 -19.63
N ASN A 2 -16.53 -3.26 -18.47
CA ASN A 2 -16.18 -1.96 -17.92
C ASN A 2 -14.97 -1.40 -18.70
N SER A 3 -15.13 -0.26 -19.39
CA SER A 3 -14.07 0.34 -20.22
C SER A 3 -12.84 0.82 -19.42
N ARG A 4 -12.93 0.80 -18.09
CA ARG A 4 -11.88 1.22 -17.16
C ARG A 4 -10.98 0.06 -16.72
N LEU A 5 -11.30 -1.18 -17.09
CA LEU A 5 -10.51 -2.36 -16.79
C LEU A 5 -10.00 -2.99 -18.07
N SER A 6 -8.71 -3.35 -18.06
CA SER A 6 -8.07 -4.08 -19.14
C SER A 6 -7.17 -5.14 -18.52
N PHE A 7 -7.49 -6.40 -18.78
CA PHE A 7 -6.72 -7.54 -18.31
C PHE A 7 -6.70 -8.62 -19.40
N PRO A 8 -5.62 -9.42 -19.49
CA PRO A 8 -5.52 -10.47 -20.48
C PRO A 8 -6.54 -11.58 -20.16
N ASN A 9 -7.18 -12.12 -21.19
CA ASN A 9 -8.06 -13.27 -21.03
C ASN A 9 -7.24 -14.56 -21.13
N ILE A 10 -6.62 -14.96 -20.03
CA ILE A 10 -5.89 -16.24 -19.88
C ILE A 10 -6.70 -17.21 -19.03
N GLU A 11 -6.37 -18.51 -19.09
CA GLU A 11 -7.03 -19.53 -18.29
C GLU A 11 -7.03 -19.18 -16.79
N GLY A 12 -8.20 -19.26 -16.15
CA GLY A 12 -8.38 -18.94 -14.73
C GLY A 12 -8.63 -17.47 -14.43
N THR A 13 -8.63 -16.59 -15.43
CA THR A 13 -8.91 -15.15 -15.24
C THR A 13 -10.31 -14.92 -14.68
N GLU A 14 -11.29 -15.64 -15.19
CA GLU A 14 -12.70 -15.59 -14.80
C GLU A 14 -12.95 -15.99 -13.35
N VAL A 15 -12.06 -16.80 -12.75
CA VAL A 15 -12.15 -17.20 -11.34
C VAL A 15 -11.84 -16.02 -10.42
N LEU A 16 -10.90 -15.15 -10.81
CA LEU A 16 -10.46 -14.01 -10.01
C LEU A 16 -11.22 -12.73 -10.38
N PHE A 17 -11.33 -12.42 -11.67
CA PHE A 17 -11.98 -11.21 -12.17
C PHE A 17 -13.48 -11.43 -12.38
N THR A 18 -14.16 -11.89 -11.33
CA THR A 18 -15.64 -11.89 -11.29
C THR A 18 -16.17 -10.47 -11.42
N ASP A 19 -17.43 -10.31 -11.82
CA ASP A 19 -18.04 -8.98 -11.95
C ASP A 19 -17.99 -8.20 -10.61
N GLU A 20 -18.25 -8.88 -9.49
CA GLU A 20 -18.16 -8.32 -8.14
C GLU A 20 -16.75 -7.83 -7.81
N PHE A 21 -15.72 -8.61 -8.15
CA PHE A 21 -14.34 -8.22 -7.90
C PHE A 21 -13.90 -7.07 -8.80
N GLN A 22 -14.37 -7.03 -10.05
CA GLN A 22 -14.15 -5.91 -10.96
C GLN A 22 -14.74 -4.60 -10.41
N GLU A 23 -15.98 -4.64 -9.90
CA GLU A 23 -16.62 -3.49 -9.26
C GLU A 23 -15.86 -3.03 -8.02
N TYR A 24 -15.41 -3.97 -7.19
CA TYR A 24 -14.57 -3.69 -6.03
C TYR A 24 -13.27 -2.98 -6.41
N LEU A 25 -12.55 -3.46 -7.42
CA LEU A 25 -11.30 -2.86 -7.89
C LEU A 25 -11.51 -1.42 -8.40
N VAL A 26 -12.58 -1.19 -9.17
CA VAL A 26 -12.92 0.15 -9.68
C VAL A 26 -13.26 1.09 -8.53
N SER A 27 -14.03 0.62 -7.54
CA SER A 27 -14.41 1.40 -6.38
C SER A 27 -13.20 1.77 -5.52
N LEU A 28 -12.28 0.83 -5.30
CA LEU A 28 -11.01 1.10 -4.61
C LEU A 28 -10.14 2.12 -5.36
N HIS A 29 -10.06 1.98 -6.68
CA HIS A 29 -9.33 2.94 -7.51
C HIS A 29 -9.92 4.34 -7.33
N ASP A 30 -11.24 4.49 -7.43
CA ASP A 30 -11.91 5.79 -7.28
C ASP A 30 -11.71 6.40 -5.90
N LEU A 31 -11.69 5.56 -4.87
CA LEU A 31 -11.49 6.02 -3.50
C LEU A 31 -10.04 6.45 -3.19
N LEU A 32 -9.05 5.78 -3.78
CA LEU A 32 -7.67 5.85 -3.29
C LEU A 32 -6.65 6.42 -4.29
N SER A 33 -6.95 6.45 -5.60
CA SER A 33 -5.95 6.80 -6.62
C SER A 33 -5.37 8.19 -6.47
N ASP A 34 -6.20 9.19 -6.15
CA ASP A 34 -5.72 10.56 -5.95
C ASP A 34 -4.77 10.66 -4.74
N ARG A 35 -5.11 9.98 -3.64
CA ARG A 35 -4.26 9.93 -2.44
C ARG A 35 -2.92 9.24 -2.71
N ILE A 36 -2.92 8.16 -3.50
CA ILE A 36 -1.70 7.48 -3.93
C ILE A 36 -0.84 8.40 -4.80
N LEU A 37 -1.46 9.13 -5.72
CA LEU A 37 -0.75 10.08 -6.59
C LEU A 37 -0.11 11.21 -5.77
N GLU A 38 -0.82 11.78 -4.81
CA GLU A 38 -0.27 12.82 -3.94
C GLU A 38 0.87 12.30 -3.06
N ALA A 39 0.77 11.09 -2.50
CA ALA A 39 1.86 10.48 -1.76
C ALA A 39 3.13 10.29 -2.62
N ARG A 40 2.98 9.94 -3.90
CA ARG A 40 4.10 9.83 -4.84
C ARG A 40 4.73 11.19 -5.16
N LYS A 41 3.91 12.22 -5.36
CA LYS A 41 4.40 13.60 -5.55
C LYS A 41 5.16 14.07 -4.31
N GLU A 42 4.63 13.79 -3.12
CA GLU A 42 5.28 14.16 -1.87
C GLU A 42 6.63 13.49 -1.72
N ARG A 43 6.73 12.20 -2.04
CA ARG A 43 8.02 11.50 -2.05
C ARG A 43 9.06 12.19 -2.95
N ILE A 44 8.67 12.66 -4.13
CA ILE A 44 9.58 13.39 -5.04
C ILE A 44 10.04 14.69 -4.37
N ARG A 45 9.11 15.47 -3.81
CA ARG A 45 9.42 16.73 -3.10
C ARG A 45 10.36 16.48 -1.92
N THR A 46 10.08 15.47 -1.11
CA THR A 46 10.91 15.08 0.04
C THR A 46 12.33 14.74 -0.39
N VAL A 47 12.49 13.93 -1.45
CA VAL A 47 13.82 13.56 -1.97
C VAL A 47 14.58 14.78 -2.47
N GLN A 48 13.91 15.68 -3.19
CA GLN A 48 14.52 16.92 -3.66
C GLN A 48 14.97 17.82 -2.50
N MET A 49 14.10 17.99 -1.50
CA MET A 49 14.38 18.81 -0.32
C MET A 49 15.60 18.29 0.47
N VAL A 50 15.70 16.97 0.63
CA VAL A 50 16.86 16.31 1.25
C VAL A 50 18.13 16.49 0.44
N HIS A 51 18.03 16.44 -0.90
CA HIS A 51 19.20 16.66 -1.76
C HIS A 51 19.74 18.09 -1.61
N GLU A 52 18.86 19.08 -1.54
CA GLU A 52 19.22 20.51 -1.47
C GLU A 52 19.64 20.95 -0.07
N ASN A 53 19.02 20.40 0.98
CA ASN A 53 19.17 20.89 2.35
C ASN A 53 19.78 19.85 3.31
N GLY A 54 19.97 18.60 2.87
CA GLY A 54 20.44 17.50 3.73
C GLY A 54 19.30 16.83 4.52
N ILE A 55 19.63 15.74 5.23
CA ILE A 55 18.63 14.84 5.85
C ILE A 55 17.86 15.42 7.04
N HIS A 56 18.35 16.49 7.65
CA HIS A 56 17.75 17.08 8.86
C HIS A 56 16.33 17.62 8.59
N VAL A 57 15.99 17.92 7.34
CA VAL A 57 14.62 18.31 6.93
C VAL A 57 13.60 17.18 7.12
N LEU A 58 14.05 15.94 7.37
CA LEU A 58 13.20 14.79 7.65
C LEU A 58 12.93 14.58 9.15
N GLU A 59 13.48 15.42 10.02
CA GLU A 59 13.24 15.31 11.45
C GLU A 59 11.73 15.45 11.74
N LEU A 60 11.18 14.42 12.40
CA LEU A 60 9.77 14.41 12.74
C LEU A 60 9.49 15.40 13.87
N PRO A 61 8.39 16.16 13.80
CA PRO A 61 8.03 17.06 14.88
C PRO A 61 7.70 16.26 16.15
N ILE A 62 8.07 16.80 17.30
CA ILE A 62 7.65 16.27 18.60
C ILE A 62 6.13 16.49 18.72
N SER A 63 5.40 15.42 19.02
CA SER A 63 3.95 15.44 19.17
C SER A 63 3.47 14.29 20.05
N GLU A 64 2.18 14.30 20.41
CA GLU A 64 1.58 13.24 21.25
C GLU A 64 1.89 11.84 20.72
N ILE A 65 1.86 11.65 19.39
CA ILE A 65 2.13 10.37 18.72
C ILE A 65 3.52 9.78 19.10
N ASN A 66 4.52 10.62 19.37
CA ASN A 66 5.87 10.17 19.73
C ASN A 66 6.27 10.49 21.19
N THR A 67 5.36 10.99 22.01
CA THR A 67 5.62 11.31 23.43
C THR A 67 4.71 10.61 24.43
N THR A 68 3.58 10.04 24.00
CA THR A 68 2.63 9.38 24.90
C THR A 68 2.67 7.86 24.79
N ASP A 69 2.23 7.17 25.84
CA ASP A 69 2.10 5.71 25.87
C ASP A 69 0.81 5.29 25.15
N TRP A 70 0.96 4.74 23.95
CA TRP A 70 -0.13 4.17 23.17
C TRP A 70 0.35 2.88 22.50
N GLN A 71 -0.58 2.00 22.16
CA GLN A 71 -0.30 0.73 21.51
C GLN A 71 -1.24 0.52 20.32
N VAL A 72 -0.80 -0.29 19.37
CA VAL A 72 -1.66 -0.76 18.27
C VAL A 72 -2.71 -1.74 18.79
N ASP A 73 -3.78 -1.94 18.01
CA ASP A 73 -4.81 -2.94 18.32
C ASP A 73 -4.23 -4.35 18.42
N SER A 74 -4.94 -5.23 19.14
CA SER A 74 -4.53 -6.62 19.32
C SER A 74 -4.44 -7.35 17.98
N VAL A 75 -3.34 -8.06 17.76
CA VAL A 75 -3.15 -8.92 16.58
C VAL A 75 -3.64 -10.35 16.84
N PRO A 76 -4.05 -11.10 15.79
CA PRO A 76 -4.35 -12.52 15.90
C PRO A 76 -3.20 -13.34 16.51
N ASP A 77 -3.51 -14.41 17.23
CA ASP A 77 -2.50 -15.23 17.93
C ASP A 77 -1.45 -15.82 16.99
N ASP A 78 -1.85 -16.16 15.76
CA ASP A 78 -0.94 -16.67 14.71
C ASP A 78 0.14 -15.65 14.33
N LEU A 79 -0.14 -14.34 14.46
CA LEU A 79 0.84 -13.28 14.19
C LEU A 79 1.70 -12.92 15.42
N LYS A 80 1.41 -13.49 16.60
CA LYS A 80 2.19 -13.24 17.82
C LYS A 80 3.42 -14.14 17.94
N GLN A 81 3.44 -15.24 17.21
CA GLN A 81 4.56 -16.19 17.24
C GLN A 81 5.66 -15.68 16.30
N PRO A 82 6.82 -15.24 16.81
CA PRO A 82 7.92 -14.87 15.95
C PRO A 82 8.42 -16.10 15.19
N GLY A 83 8.54 -15.99 13.87
CA GLY A 83 8.95 -17.08 12.99
C GLY A 83 9.95 -16.62 11.92
N ILE A 84 10.31 -17.53 11.02
CA ILE A 84 11.09 -17.19 9.82
C ILE A 84 10.10 -16.85 8.72
N GLU A 85 10.12 -15.60 8.25
CA GLU A 85 9.36 -15.17 7.08
C GLU A 85 10.18 -15.42 5.81
N ILE A 86 9.61 -16.16 4.86
CA ILE A 86 10.23 -16.45 3.57
C ILE A 86 9.39 -15.79 2.48
N SER A 87 10.00 -14.92 1.69
CA SER A 87 9.40 -14.33 0.50
C SER A 87 9.68 -15.17 -0.75
N GLY A 88 8.75 -15.20 -1.70
CA GLY A 88 8.92 -15.89 -2.99
C GLY A 88 7.90 -15.43 -4.04
N PRO A 89 8.04 -15.87 -5.30
CA PRO A 89 7.05 -15.61 -6.33
C PRO A 89 5.70 -16.24 -5.95
N ALA A 90 4.59 -15.56 -6.29
CA ALA A 90 3.25 -16.07 -6.06
C ALA A 90 2.86 -17.25 -6.98
N GLY A 91 3.67 -17.51 -8.01
CA GLY A 91 3.51 -18.63 -8.94
C GLY A 91 4.65 -19.63 -8.85
N ILE A 92 4.37 -20.87 -9.24
CA ILE A 92 5.38 -21.91 -9.44
C ILE A 92 5.90 -21.74 -10.88
N ALA A 93 7.22 -21.68 -11.05
CA ALA A 93 7.86 -21.67 -12.37
C ALA A 93 7.82 -23.06 -13.03
#